data_AF-A0A0L0FWC8-F1
#
_entry.id   AF-A0A0L0FWC8-F1
#
_cell.length_a   1.000
_cell.length_b   1.000
_cell.length_c   1.000
_cell.angle_alpha   90.00
_cell.angle_beta   90.00
_cell.angle_gamma   90.00
#
_symmetry.space_group_name_H-M   'P 1'
#
loop_
_entity.id
_entity.type
_entity.pdbx_description
1 polymer ?
#
loop_
_entity_poly.entity_id
_entity_poly.type
_entity_poly.pdbx_seq_one_letter_code
_entity_poly.pdbx_strand_id
1 'polypeptide(L)'
;MTKRMQKLRERGFQYVEFDNIEKSGESDADQIDYTQKLGEVAVATGLGPLFKNVADLIRKDKTVQDNFVGFICEESIQWGDTEVFHEVAAGKKPIWIFEYEDVSSSDVSKNKSLATEIWFDTNSGWKSLA
;
A
#
# COMPACT_ATOMS: atom_id res chain seq x y z
N MET A 1 -13.00 -10.93 -8.54
CA MET A 1 -12.67 -9.50 -8.51
C MET A 1 -12.86 -8.77 -9.84
N THR A 2 -12.64 -9.41 -11.00
CA THR A 2 -12.72 -8.80 -12.34
C THR A 2 -13.96 -7.93 -12.62
N LYS A 3 -15.18 -8.41 -12.33
CA LYS A 3 -16.42 -7.64 -12.57
C LYS A 3 -16.48 -6.32 -11.77
N ARG A 4 -15.93 -6.30 -10.55
CA ARG A 4 -15.89 -5.08 -9.72
C ARG A 4 -14.93 -4.06 -10.33
N MET A 5 -13.77 -4.50 -10.78
CA MET A 5 -12.77 -3.64 -11.43
C MET A 5 -13.25 -3.08 -12.77
N GLN A 6 -13.91 -3.90 -13.60
CA GLN A 6 -14.53 -3.42 -14.84
C GLN A 6 -15.52 -2.28 -14.56
N LYS A 7 -16.37 -2.45 -13.54
CA LYS A 7 -17.31 -1.41 -13.11
C LYS A 7 -16.61 -0.14 -12.58
N LEU A 8 -15.50 -0.28 -11.86
CA LEU A 8 -14.68 0.88 -11.45
C LEU A 8 -14.14 1.61 -12.68
N ARG A 9 -13.60 0.87 -13.66
CA ARG A 9 -13.07 1.45 -14.89
C ARG A 9 -14.14 2.17 -15.70
N GLU A 10 -15.32 1.56 -15.86
CA GLU A 10 -16.49 2.16 -16.52
C GLU A 10 -16.96 3.46 -15.83
N ARG A 11 -16.75 3.56 -14.52
CA ARG A 11 -17.04 4.77 -13.72
C ARG A 11 -15.94 5.82 -13.79
N GLY A 12 -14.89 5.60 -14.58
CA GLY A 12 -13.80 6.57 -14.78
C GLY A 12 -12.69 6.52 -13.73
N PHE A 13 -12.71 5.54 -12.81
CA PHE A 13 -11.60 5.36 -11.89
C PHE A 13 -10.32 4.98 -12.65
N GLN A 14 -9.20 5.49 -12.16
CA GLN A 14 -7.87 5.23 -12.70
C GLN A 14 -7.08 4.25 -11.84
N TYR A 15 -7.39 4.18 -10.55
CA TYR A 15 -6.70 3.36 -9.56
C TYR A 15 -7.69 2.52 -8.75
N VAL A 16 -7.20 1.44 -8.17
CA VAL A 16 -7.93 0.61 -7.20
C VAL A 16 -7.00 0.20 -6.08
N GLU A 17 -7.43 0.40 -4.86
CA GLU A 17 -6.77 -0.09 -3.65
C GLU A 17 -7.32 -1.47 -3.28
N PHE A 18 -6.44 -2.32 -2.75
CA PHE A 18 -6.81 -3.61 -2.18
C PHE A 18 -6.57 -3.65 -0.69
N ASP A 19 -7.66 -3.50 0.05
CA ASP A 19 -7.68 -3.63 1.50
C ASP A 19 -7.94 -5.09 1.95
N ASN A 20 -7.49 -5.44 3.15
CA ASN A 20 -7.62 -6.76 3.78
C ASN A 20 -7.17 -7.92 2.87
N ILE A 21 -5.98 -7.80 2.28
CA ILE A 21 -5.38 -8.86 1.44
C ILE A 21 -4.59 -9.87 2.29
N GLU A 22 -4.17 -9.47 3.48
CA GLU A 22 -3.77 -10.33 4.57
C GLU A 22 -4.96 -11.10 5.11
N LYS A 23 -4.91 -12.43 5.06
CA LYS A 23 -5.97 -13.26 5.60
C LYS A 23 -5.40 -14.34 6.50
N SER A 24 -5.94 -14.43 7.71
CA SER A 24 -5.60 -15.50 8.63
C SER A 24 -6.09 -16.86 8.11
N GLY A 25 -5.19 -17.84 8.07
CA GLY A 25 -5.51 -19.24 7.76
C GLY A 25 -5.11 -19.73 6.36
N GLU A 26 -4.70 -18.86 5.44
CA GLU A 26 -4.12 -19.24 4.14
C GLU A 26 -2.59 -19.38 4.27
N SER A 27 -1.96 -20.18 3.40
CA SER A 27 -0.50 -20.26 3.37
C SER A 27 0.13 -18.98 2.81
N ASP A 28 1.39 -18.71 3.15
CA ASP A 28 2.13 -17.57 2.60
C ASP A 28 2.17 -17.58 1.07
N ALA A 29 2.32 -18.77 0.47
CA ALA A 29 2.33 -18.93 -0.98
C ALA A 29 0.98 -18.56 -1.61
N ASP A 30 -0.13 -18.98 -0.99
CA ASP A 30 -1.47 -18.64 -1.49
C ASP A 30 -1.76 -17.15 -1.35
N GLN A 31 -1.28 -16.50 -0.27
CA GLN A 31 -1.43 -15.05 -0.10
C GLN A 31 -0.61 -14.26 -1.13
N ILE A 32 0.62 -14.71 -1.42
CA ILE A 32 1.47 -14.09 -2.46
C ILE A 32 0.81 -14.25 -3.84
N ASP A 33 0.40 -15.47 -4.20
CA ASP A 33 -0.25 -15.75 -5.49
C ASP A 33 -1.54 -14.93 -5.64
N TYR A 34 -2.39 -14.91 -4.61
CA TYR A 34 -3.62 -14.14 -4.62
C TYR A 34 -3.35 -12.63 -4.79
N THR A 35 -2.39 -12.08 -4.06
CA THR A 35 -2.03 -10.65 -4.13
C THR A 35 -1.47 -10.28 -5.50
N GLN A 36 -0.58 -11.11 -6.06
CA GLN A 36 -0.07 -10.92 -7.43
C GLN A 36 -1.22 -10.96 -8.44
N LYS A 37 -2.16 -11.91 -8.29
CA LYS A 37 -3.33 -12.04 -9.15
C LYS A 37 -4.23 -10.81 -9.10
N LEU A 38 -4.40 -10.18 -7.94
CA LEU A 38 -5.15 -8.94 -7.81
C LEU A 38 -4.52 -7.82 -8.64
N GLY A 39 -3.19 -7.67 -8.54
CA GLY A 39 -2.42 -6.72 -9.35
C GLY A 39 -2.58 -6.98 -10.86
N GLU A 40 -2.40 -8.22 -11.30
CA GLU A 40 -2.55 -8.62 -12.71
C GLU A 40 -3.95 -8.28 -13.26
N VAL A 41 -5.00 -8.60 -12.51
CA VAL A 41 -6.39 -8.37 -12.96
C VAL A 41 -6.70 -6.87 -13.00
N ALA A 42 -6.19 -6.07 -12.06
CA ALA A 42 -6.33 -4.62 -12.12
C ALA A 42 -5.64 -4.03 -13.36
N VAL A 43 -4.40 -4.41 -13.62
CA VAL A 43 -3.67 -3.98 -14.83
C VAL A 43 -4.42 -4.39 -16.10
N ALA A 44 -4.88 -5.65 -16.19
CA ALA A 44 -5.63 -6.16 -17.33
C ALA A 44 -6.99 -5.45 -17.55
N THR A 45 -7.55 -4.83 -16.51
CA THR A 45 -8.78 -4.04 -16.58
C THR A 45 -8.51 -2.53 -16.78
N GLY A 46 -7.25 -2.13 -16.92
CA GLY A 46 -6.84 -0.75 -17.17
C GLY A 46 -6.87 0.14 -15.92
N LEU A 47 -6.78 -0.46 -14.73
CA LEU A 47 -6.63 0.26 -13.46
C LEU A 47 -5.19 0.15 -12.97
N GLY A 48 -4.71 1.18 -12.26
CA GLY A 48 -3.48 1.14 -11.48
C GLY A 48 -3.72 0.54 -10.10
N PRO A 49 -3.24 -0.68 -9.79
CA PRO A 49 -3.43 -1.28 -8.48
C PRO A 49 -2.54 -0.66 -7.40
N LEU A 50 -3.13 -0.33 -6.24
CA LEU A 50 -2.44 0.19 -5.06
C LEU A 50 -2.35 -0.90 -3.99
N PHE A 51 -1.13 -1.10 -3.46
CA PHE A 51 -0.80 -2.16 -2.51
C PHE A 51 -0.99 -1.63 -1.09
N LYS A 52 -1.87 -2.25 -0.30
CA LYS A 52 -2.19 -1.77 1.04
C LYS A 52 -1.53 -2.61 2.12
N ASN A 53 -0.81 -1.98 3.05
CA ASN A 53 -0.22 -2.60 4.24
C ASN A 53 0.63 -3.83 3.88
N VAL A 54 0.43 -4.97 4.55
CA VAL A 54 1.05 -6.29 4.28
C VAL A 54 2.55 -6.30 3.97
N ALA A 55 3.33 -5.48 4.67
CA ALA A 55 4.79 -5.46 4.60
C ALA A 55 5.41 -6.85 4.80
N ASP A 56 4.77 -7.71 5.59
CA ASP A 56 5.21 -9.09 5.81
C ASP A 56 5.20 -9.95 4.53
N LEU A 57 4.27 -9.71 3.60
CA LEU A 57 4.30 -10.41 2.31
C LEU A 57 5.49 -9.94 1.48
N ILE A 58 5.83 -8.64 1.50
CA ILE A 58 7.02 -8.11 0.82
C ILE A 58 8.31 -8.69 1.43
N ARG A 59 8.36 -8.84 2.75
CA ARG A 59 9.51 -9.47 3.44
C ARG A 59 9.72 -10.92 3.02
N LYS A 60 8.62 -11.64 2.73
CA LYS A 60 8.65 -13.04 2.26
C LYS A 60 9.01 -13.13 0.78
N ASP A 61 8.41 -12.29 -0.05
CA ASP A 61 8.66 -12.21 -1.48
C ASP A 61 8.49 -10.77 -2.00
N LYS A 62 9.60 -10.15 -2.37
CA LYS A 62 9.62 -8.76 -2.88
C LYS A 62 8.91 -8.60 -4.23
N THR A 63 8.65 -9.68 -4.96
CA THR A 63 7.96 -9.64 -6.26
C THR A 63 6.44 -9.57 -6.12
N VAL A 64 5.89 -9.75 -4.92
CA VAL A 64 4.43 -9.70 -4.67
C VAL A 64 3.81 -8.35 -5.11
N GLN A 65 4.62 -7.29 -5.07
CA GLN A 65 4.23 -5.92 -5.41
C GLN A 65 4.47 -5.52 -6.88
N ASP A 66 5.03 -6.39 -7.73
CA ASP A 66 5.57 -5.97 -9.04
C ASP A 66 4.53 -5.31 -9.94
N ASN A 67 3.29 -5.83 -9.94
CA ASN A 67 2.18 -5.27 -10.70
C ASN A 67 1.55 -4.02 -10.08
N PHE A 68 1.93 -3.64 -8.85
CA PHE A 68 1.38 -2.51 -8.11
C PHE A 68 2.08 -1.20 -8.45
N VAL A 69 1.30 -0.12 -8.56
CA VAL A 69 1.79 1.19 -9.00
C VAL A 69 2.08 2.15 -7.86
N GLY A 70 1.77 1.77 -6.62
CA GLY A 70 1.98 2.58 -5.42
C GLY A 70 1.56 1.83 -4.15
N PHE A 71 1.89 2.41 -3.00
CA PHE A 71 1.64 1.84 -1.68
C PHE A 71 0.77 2.76 -0.83
N ILE A 72 -0.22 2.18 -0.17
CA ILE A 72 -1.00 2.82 0.90
C ILE A 72 -0.65 2.09 2.19
N CYS A 73 -0.13 2.81 3.16
CA CYS A 73 0.44 2.25 4.37
C CYS A 73 -0.22 2.90 5.58
N GLU A 74 -0.94 2.13 6.37
CA GLU A 74 -1.48 2.58 7.65
C GLU A 74 -0.48 2.23 8.74
N GLU A 75 -0.19 3.20 9.62
CA GLU A 75 0.64 3.04 10.82
C GLU A 75 2.07 2.47 10.56
N SER A 76 2.59 2.63 9.34
CA SER A 76 3.88 2.05 8.99
C SER A 76 5.07 2.73 9.67
N ILE A 77 4.90 3.94 10.21
CA ILE A 77 5.89 4.58 11.08
C ILE A 77 5.81 3.95 12.47
N GLN A 78 4.60 3.85 13.03
CA GLN A 78 4.36 3.25 14.35
C GLN A 78 4.87 1.81 14.44
N TRP A 79 4.64 1.00 13.40
CA TRP A 79 5.04 -0.40 13.37
C TRP A 79 6.42 -0.65 12.72
N GLY A 80 7.09 0.40 12.23
CA GLY A 80 8.43 0.30 11.65
C GLY A 80 8.49 -0.39 10.28
N ASP A 81 7.39 -0.41 9.54
CA ASP A 81 7.29 -1.05 8.22
C ASP A 81 7.70 -0.15 7.05
N THR A 82 7.85 1.16 7.28
CA THR A 82 8.10 2.15 6.21
C THR A 82 9.32 1.82 5.34
N GLU A 83 10.41 1.32 5.95
CA GLU A 83 11.63 0.96 5.21
C GLU A 83 11.41 -0.19 4.22
N VAL A 84 10.48 -1.12 4.52
CA VAL A 84 10.16 -2.25 3.63
C VAL A 84 9.54 -1.75 2.33
N PHE A 85 8.56 -0.86 2.42
CA PHE A 85 7.92 -0.26 1.27
C PHE A 85 8.89 0.60 0.48
N HIS A 86 9.71 1.40 1.16
CA HIS A 86 10.72 2.23 0.52
C HIS A 86 11.71 1.41 -0.31
N GLU A 87 12.19 0.28 0.24
CA GLU A 87 13.15 -0.60 -0.43
C GLU A 87 12.60 -1.09 -1.77
N VAL A 88 11.36 -1.58 -1.80
CA VAL A 88 10.75 -2.13 -3.03
C VAL A 88 10.18 -1.08 -3.96
N ALA A 89 9.80 0.10 -3.46
CA ALA A 89 9.43 1.23 -4.29
C ALA A 89 10.61 1.72 -5.15
N ALA A 90 11.84 1.60 -4.63
CA ALA A 90 13.08 1.99 -5.29
C ALA A 90 13.02 3.41 -5.92
N GLY A 91 12.30 4.33 -5.27
CA GLY A 91 12.06 5.70 -5.73
C GLY A 91 11.15 5.84 -6.96
N LYS A 92 10.52 4.76 -7.43
CA LYS A 92 9.67 4.74 -8.64
C LYS A 92 8.18 4.64 -8.35
N LYS A 93 7.81 4.18 -7.17
CA LYS A 93 6.41 3.99 -6.76
C LYS A 93 6.11 4.96 -5.60
N PRO A 94 5.00 5.73 -5.65
CA PRO A 94 4.60 6.55 -4.54
C PRO A 94 4.23 5.70 -3.32
N ILE A 95 4.51 6.25 -2.13
CA ILE A 95 4.17 5.66 -0.83
C ILE A 95 3.39 6.71 -0.04
N TRP A 96 2.13 6.42 0.26
CA TRP A 96 1.29 7.26 1.12
C TRP A 96 1.17 6.60 2.49
N ILE A 97 1.62 7.29 3.53
CA ILE A 97 1.53 6.82 4.90
C ILE A 97 0.40 7.55 5.63
N PHE A 98 -0.41 6.81 6.39
CA PHE A 98 -1.50 7.31 7.21
C PHE A 98 -1.32 6.85 8.65
N GLU A 99 -1.07 7.77 9.56
CA GLU A 99 -0.92 7.51 11.00
C GLU A 99 -2.18 7.95 11.74
N TYR A 100 -2.70 7.08 12.61
CA TYR A 100 -3.89 7.36 13.43
C TYR A 100 -3.55 7.72 14.88
N GLU A 101 -2.42 7.21 15.38
CA GLU A 101 -1.88 7.55 16.69
C GLU A 101 -0.70 8.53 16.59
N ASP A 102 -0.45 9.26 17.67
CA ASP A 102 0.64 10.23 17.74
C ASP A 102 2.00 9.53 17.57
N VAL A 103 2.62 9.71 16.41
CA VAL A 103 4.01 9.32 16.15
C VAL A 103 4.97 10.44 16.52
N SER A 104 6.15 10.09 17.02
CA SER A 104 7.12 11.09 17.46
C SER A 104 7.62 11.96 16.31
N SER A 105 7.89 13.24 16.56
CA SER A 105 8.45 14.14 15.54
C SER A 105 9.78 13.65 14.95
N SER A 106 10.57 12.90 15.73
CA SER A 106 11.78 12.23 15.25
C SER A 106 11.49 11.12 14.26
N ASP A 107 10.47 10.29 14.52
CA ASP A 107 10.09 9.20 13.61
C ASP A 107 9.50 9.75 12.32
N VAL A 108 8.65 10.78 12.40
CA VAL A 108 8.17 11.49 11.21
C VAL A 108 9.34 12.02 10.39
N SER A 109 10.32 12.68 11.05
CA SER A 109 11.49 13.24 10.38
C SER A 109 12.33 12.18 9.67
N LYS A 110 12.51 11.00 10.28
CA LYS A 110 13.21 9.85 9.68
C LYS A 110 12.51 9.36 8.40
N ASN A 111 11.18 9.38 8.39
CA ASN A 111 10.39 8.80 7.30
C ASN A 111 10.06 9.77 6.16
N LYS A 112 10.31 11.08 6.32
CA LYS A 112 10.04 12.08 5.26
C LYS A 112 10.74 11.81 3.94
N SER A 113 11.94 11.23 3.97
CA SER A 113 12.68 10.86 2.75
C SER A 113 12.29 9.50 2.18
N LEU A 114 11.50 8.73 2.93
CA LEU A 114 11.13 7.36 2.58
C LEU A 114 9.76 7.28 1.91
N ALA A 115 8.86 8.20 2.24
CA ALA A 115 7.51 8.28 1.72
C ALA A 115 7.31 9.44 0.74
N THR A 116 6.25 9.36 -0.05
CA THR A 116 5.78 10.46 -0.91
C THR A 116 5.00 11.48 -0.11
N GLU A 117 4.10 11.00 0.74
CA GLU A 117 3.31 11.83 1.66
C GLU A 117 3.12 11.09 2.97
N ILE A 118 3.02 11.84 4.07
CA ILE A 118 2.71 11.32 5.40
C ILE A 118 1.53 12.13 5.93
N TRP A 119 0.46 11.45 6.30
CA TRP A 119 -0.78 12.03 6.81
C TRP A 119 -1.03 11.56 8.24
N PHE A 120 -1.54 12.48 9.06
CA PHE A 120 -1.92 12.19 10.44
C PHE A 120 -3.39 12.55 10.68
N ASP A 121 -4.14 11.65 11.32
CA ASP A 121 -5.51 11.91 11.75
C ASP A 121 -5.52 12.75 13.03
N THR A 122 -6.04 13.97 12.93
CA THR A 122 -6.11 14.92 14.05
C THR A 122 -7.44 14.85 14.82
N ASN A 123 -8.29 13.85 14.58
CA ASN A 123 -9.72 13.80 14.98
C ASN A 123 -10.61 14.91 14.37
N SER A 124 -10.01 15.94 13.78
CA SER A 124 -10.67 17.04 13.06
C SER A 124 -10.46 16.95 11.54
N GLY A 125 -9.85 15.85 11.08
CA GLY A 125 -9.45 15.61 9.70
C GLY A 125 -7.96 15.35 9.58
N TRP A 126 -7.49 15.34 8.33
CA TRP A 126 -6.14 14.91 7.99
C TRP A 126 -5.16 16.08 7.89
N LYS A 127 -3.96 15.89 8.45
CA LYS A 127 -2.84 16.84 8.35
C LYS A 127 -1.66 16.18 7.64
N SER A 128 -1.18 16.78 6.55
CA SER A 128 0.08 16.39 5.92
C SER A 128 1.27 16.83 6.79
N LEU A 129 2.22 15.90 6.97
CA LEU A 129 3.44 16.07 7.75
C LEU A 129 4.71 16.09 6.88
N ALA A 130 4.60 15.61 5.64
CA ALA A 130 5.61 15.61 4.60
C ALA A 130 4.93 15.76 3.23
#